data_AF-A0A0C2FGY0-F1
#
_entry.id   AF-A0A0C2FGY0-F1
#
_cell.length_a   1.000
_cell.length_b   1.000
_cell.length_c   1.000
_cell.angle_alpha   90.00
_cell.angle_beta   90.00
_cell.angle_gamma   90.00
#
_symmetry.space_group_name_H-M   'P 1'
#
loop_
_entity.id
_entity.type
_entity.pdbx_description
1 polymer ?
#
loop_
_entity_poly.entity_id
_entity_poly.type
_entity_poly.pdbx_seq_one_letter_code
_entity_poly.pdbx_strand_id
1 'polypeptide(L)'
;SESPVTLHQWHKAEMWRTGKGILMKVDRQSWVESQLLSIGAPLTQPGMLYIGGYEGALPHHLAMVSGFHGCVKKIRLNGKAVVLRAGSGQHVRECGMDPCALAACPRTCTSSNDDFICMCEWPKYGRTCEQEVTRLSAMRFSGHSYLEFRSEEHMNQITGDTLNMEMNIKLNNITDEEGSPKSQ
;
A
#
# COMPACT_ATOMS: atom_id res chain seq x y z
N SER A 1 24.14 -1.66 11.94
CA SER A 1 23.93 -2.83 11.06
C SER A 1 22.80 -2.50 10.11
N GLU A 2 22.90 -2.85 8.83
CA GLU A 2 21.84 -2.68 7.82
C GLU A 2 21.20 -4.05 7.50
N SER A 3 20.96 -4.86 8.54
CA SER A 3 20.44 -6.20 8.32
C SER A 3 18.93 -6.13 8.01
N PRO A 4 18.46 -6.87 6.99
CA PRO A 4 17.05 -6.87 6.63
C PRO A 4 16.21 -7.37 7.81
N VAL A 5 15.00 -6.84 7.91
CA VAL A 5 13.98 -7.31 8.84
C VAL A 5 13.04 -8.29 8.14
N THR A 6 12.40 -9.15 8.92
CA THR A 6 11.45 -10.14 8.40
C THR A 6 10.11 -9.49 8.05
N LEU A 7 9.44 -9.98 7.01
CA LEU A 7 8.10 -9.50 6.66
C LEU A 7 7.02 -10.10 7.58
N HIS A 8 5.89 -9.40 7.68
CA HIS A 8 4.69 -9.82 8.44
C HIS A 8 4.93 -10.08 9.94
N GLN A 9 5.99 -9.49 10.51
CA GLN A 9 6.30 -9.58 11.93
C GLN A 9 6.39 -8.19 12.57
N TRP A 10 6.14 -8.15 13.88
CA TRP A 10 6.26 -6.91 14.64
C TRP A 10 7.71 -6.59 14.94
N HIS A 11 8.16 -5.42 14.49
CA HIS A 11 9.48 -4.88 14.78
C HIS A 11 9.41 -3.67 15.71
N LYS A 12 10.43 -3.49 16.55
CA LYS A 12 10.57 -2.34 17.44
C LYS A 12 11.67 -1.42 16.92
N ALA A 13 11.29 -0.30 16.31
CA ALA A 13 12.22 0.77 15.98
C ALA A 13 12.42 1.72 17.17
N GLU A 14 13.67 2.07 17.45
CA GLU A 14 14.05 3.03 18.49
C GLU A 14 14.96 4.09 17.89
N MET A 15 14.60 5.37 18.07
CA MET A 15 15.37 6.52 17.60
C MET A 15 15.67 7.46 18.75
N TRP A 16 16.91 7.94 18.81
CA TRP A 16 17.41 8.84 19.84
C TRP A 16 18.15 9.97 19.14
N ARG A 17 17.95 11.20 19.62
CA ARG A 17 18.67 12.36 19.12
C ARG A 17 19.19 13.17 20.30
N THR A 18 20.45 13.58 20.24
CA THR A 18 21.06 14.50 21.20
C THR A 18 21.98 15.45 20.46
N GLY A 19 21.63 16.74 20.44
CA GLY A 19 22.33 17.74 19.63
C GLY A 19 22.31 17.39 18.13
N LYS A 20 23.49 17.16 17.56
CA LYS A 20 23.68 16.69 16.17
C LYS A 20 23.63 15.18 16.01
N GLY A 21 23.86 14.42 17.07
CA GLY A 21 23.93 12.96 17.03
C GLY A 21 22.54 12.36 16.95
N ILE A 22 22.36 11.43 16.03
CA ILE A 22 21.16 10.62 15.84
C ILE A 22 21.58 9.15 15.95
N LEU A 23 20.89 8.40 16.79
CA LEU A 23 21.06 6.96 16.94
C LEU A 23 19.75 6.29 16.56
N MET A 24 19.83 5.24 15.75
CA MET A 24 18.67 4.41 15.43
C MET A 24 19.03 2.94 15.54
N LYS A 25 18.07 2.13 15.99
CA LYS A 25 18.14 0.67 15.90
C LYS A 25 16.76 0.09 15.64
N VAL A 26 16.75 -1.13 15.11
CA VAL A 26 15.55 -1.95 14.97
C VAL A 26 15.79 -3.26 15.72
N ASP A 27 14.85 -3.64 16.57
CA ASP A 27 14.90 -4.82 17.43
C ASP A 27 16.17 -4.90 18.30
N ARG A 28 16.91 -6.01 18.16
CA ARG A 28 18.17 -6.31 18.86
C ARG A 28 19.40 -6.00 18.01
N GLN A 29 19.23 -5.34 16.86
CA GLN A 29 20.37 -4.91 16.04
C GLN A 29 21.18 -3.82 16.74
N SER A 30 22.47 -3.72 16.41
CA SER A 30 23.35 -2.66 16.91
C SER A 30 22.89 -1.29 16.44
N TRP A 31 23.08 -0.29 17.29
CA TRP A 31 22.83 1.11 16.95
C TRP A 31 23.60 1.53 15.69
N VAL A 32 22.92 2.29 14.85
CA VAL A 32 23.50 3.01 13.71
C VAL A 32 23.53 4.49 14.08
N GLU A 33 24.69 5.10 13.93
CA GLU A 33 24.90 6.51 14.23
C GLU A 33 24.82 7.33 12.94
N SER A 34 24.21 8.50 13.04
CA SER A 34 24.17 9.51 11.99
C SER A 34 24.31 10.88 12.62
N GLN A 35 24.74 11.86 11.82
CA GLN A 35 24.97 13.22 12.30
C GLN A 35 24.29 14.24 11.39
N LEU A 36 23.57 15.18 12.00
CA LEU A 36 23.01 16.31 11.27
C LEU A 36 24.12 17.24 10.77
N LEU A 37 24.03 17.66 9.50
CA LEU A 37 24.95 18.61 8.88
C LEU A 37 24.99 19.94 9.65
N SER A 38 23.83 20.42 10.13
CA SER A 38 23.72 21.59 10.98
C SER A 38 22.63 21.42 12.04
N ILE A 39 22.76 22.12 13.17
CA ILE A 39 21.65 22.35 14.08
C ILE A 39 21.07 23.70 13.66
N GLY A 40 19.88 23.71 13.06
CA GLY A 40 19.12 24.96 12.92
C GLY A 40 18.87 25.56 14.31
N ALA A 41 18.48 26.84 14.37
CA ALA A 41 18.07 27.45 15.64
C ALA A 41 17.08 26.51 16.38
N PRO A 42 17.14 26.42 17.72
CA PRO A 42 16.18 25.64 18.48
C PRO A 42 14.78 25.93 17.96
N LEU A 43 13.98 24.89 17.70
CA LEU A 43 12.62 25.07 17.18
C LEU A 43 11.87 26.00 18.14
N THR A 44 11.64 27.23 17.70
CA THR A 44 11.00 28.27 18.51
C THR A 44 9.50 28.03 18.63
N GLN A 45 8.95 27.14 17.79
CA GLN A 45 7.57 26.69 17.80
C GLN A 45 7.51 25.16 17.66
N PRO A 46 6.51 24.50 18.26
CA PRO A 46 6.27 23.08 18.05
C PRO A 46 6.08 22.78 16.56
N GLY A 47 6.89 21.87 16.01
CA GLY A 47 6.68 21.32 14.68
C GLY A 47 5.58 20.27 14.65
N MET A 48 5.19 19.86 13.45
CA MET A 48 4.28 18.73 13.22
C MET A 48 5.08 17.43 13.07
N LEU A 49 4.55 16.33 13.61
CA LEU A 49 5.09 14.98 13.44
C LEU A 49 4.12 14.17 12.58
N TYR A 50 4.62 13.63 11.47
CA TYR A 50 3.87 12.74 10.59
C TYR A 50 4.45 11.33 10.66
N ILE A 51 3.59 10.32 10.68
CA ILE A 51 3.94 8.89 10.65
C ILE A 51 3.12 8.27 9.53
N GLY A 52 3.72 7.41 8.71
CA GLY A 52 3.04 6.83 7.55
C GLY A 52 3.32 7.61 6.27
N GLY A 53 3.04 8.91 6.24
CA GLY A 53 3.28 9.73 5.04
C GLY A 53 2.82 11.17 5.21
N TYR A 54 2.91 11.96 4.13
CA TYR A 54 2.47 13.35 4.09
C TYR A 54 1.96 13.70 2.69
N GLU A 55 0.75 14.26 2.59
CA GLU A 55 0.09 14.60 1.32
C GLU A 55 0.50 15.98 0.76
N GLY A 56 1.32 16.75 1.49
CA GLY A 56 1.82 18.05 1.03
C GLY A 56 3.17 17.95 0.31
N ALA A 57 3.66 19.08 -0.18
CA ALA A 57 4.96 19.15 -0.84
C ALA A 57 6.09 18.79 0.14
N LEU A 58 6.72 17.65 -0.08
CA LEU A 58 7.92 17.25 0.64
C LEU A 58 9.16 17.94 0.03
N PRO A 59 10.18 18.24 0.85
CA PRO A 59 11.48 18.66 0.34
C PRO A 59 12.01 17.66 -0.70
N HIS A 60 12.73 18.13 -1.72
CA HIS A 60 13.22 17.26 -2.81
C HIS A 60 13.99 16.01 -2.35
N HIS A 61 14.70 16.07 -1.23
CA HIS A 61 15.43 14.93 -0.67
C HIS A 61 14.53 13.88 0.01
N LEU A 62 13.28 14.20 0.31
CA LEU A 62 12.25 13.30 0.84
C LEU A 62 11.16 12.96 -0.20
N ALA A 63 11.09 13.71 -1.29
CA ALA A 63 10.05 13.56 -2.32
C ALA A 63 10.07 12.20 -3.05
N MET A 64 11.16 11.45 -2.96
CA MET A 64 11.28 10.10 -3.53
C MET A 64 10.77 9.00 -2.59
N VAL A 65 10.50 9.30 -1.32
CA VAL A 65 10.05 8.31 -0.34
C VAL A 65 8.54 8.15 -0.46
N SER A 66 8.09 6.97 -0.93
CA SER A 66 6.68 6.60 -0.89
C SER A 66 6.19 6.52 0.56
N GLY A 67 4.89 6.74 0.76
CA GLY A 67 4.28 6.53 2.07
C GLY A 67 4.51 5.10 2.57
N PHE A 68 4.70 4.95 3.88
CA PHE A 68 4.75 3.67 4.56
C PHE A 68 3.38 2.99 4.52
N HIS A 69 3.40 1.75 4.04
CA HIS A 69 2.26 0.85 4.01
C HIS A 69 2.50 -0.30 5.00
N GLY A 70 1.64 -0.41 6.01
CA GLY A 70 1.73 -1.42 7.06
C GLY A 70 1.18 -0.93 8.38
N CYS A 71 1.42 -1.69 9.45
CA CYS A 71 0.85 -1.42 10.76
C CYS A 71 1.84 -0.77 11.75
N VAL A 72 1.38 0.24 12.49
CA VAL A 72 2.14 0.90 13.56
C VAL A 72 1.37 0.84 14.87
N LYS A 73 2.02 0.46 15.97
CA LYS A 73 1.43 0.46 17.31
C LYS A 73 2.41 0.92 18.38
N LYS A 74 1.88 1.26 19.56
CA LYS A 74 2.66 1.60 20.77
C LYS A 74 3.64 2.77 20.57
N ILE A 75 3.19 3.83 19.90
CA ILE A 75 4.00 5.04 19.70
C ILE A 75 4.28 5.71 21.04
N ARG A 76 5.55 6.00 21.33
CA ARG A 76 5.99 6.73 22.53
C ARG A 76 6.93 7.86 22.13
N LEU A 77 6.66 9.07 22.61
CA LEU A 77 7.51 10.24 22.42
C LEU A 77 8.06 10.65 23.77
N ASN A 78 9.39 10.70 23.91
CA ASN A 78 10.08 11.03 25.16
C ASN A 78 9.52 10.25 26.37
N GLY A 79 9.31 8.95 26.17
CA GLY A 79 8.79 8.06 27.21
C GLY A 79 7.28 8.16 27.47
N LYS A 80 6.53 9.08 26.85
CA LYS A 80 5.08 9.21 27.00
C LYS A 80 4.35 8.53 25.84
N ALA A 81 3.33 7.74 26.15
CA ALA A 81 2.49 7.12 25.11
C ALA A 81 1.69 8.21 24.37
N VAL A 82 1.66 8.11 23.05
CA VAL A 82 0.81 8.97 22.21
C VAL A 82 -0.57 8.34 22.15
N VAL A 83 -1.60 9.10 22.53
CA VAL A 83 -3.01 8.69 22.38
C VAL A 83 -3.50 9.20 21.04
N LEU A 84 -3.83 8.29 20.12
CA LEU A 84 -4.47 8.62 18.86
C LEU A 84 -5.93 9.00 19.12
N ARG A 85 -6.34 10.19 18.69
CA ARG A 85 -7.73 10.68 18.82
C ARG A 85 -8.44 10.61 17.47
N ALA A 86 -9.78 10.57 17.48
CA ALA A 86 -10.57 10.73 16.27
C ALA A 86 -10.13 12.00 15.50
N GLY A 87 -9.88 11.87 14.19
CA GLY A 87 -9.35 12.94 13.34
C GLY A 87 -7.83 13.14 13.38
N SER A 88 -7.07 12.34 14.14
CA SER A 88 -5.59 12.43 14.16
C SER A 88 -4.91 11.85 12.91
N GLY A 89 -5.68 11.27 11.99
CA GLY A 89 -5.17 10.66 10.77
C GLY A 89 -6.23 10.66 9.67
N GLN A 90 -5.77 10.67 8.43
CA GLN A 90 -6.58 10.45 7.24
C GLN A 90 -6.35 9.01 6.78
N HIS A 91 -7.42 8.33 6.34
CA HIS A 91 -7.34 6.97 5.78
C HIS A 91 -6.69 5.89 6.68
N VAL A 92 -6.73 6.06 8.01
CA VAL A 92 -6.19 5.07 8.98
C VAL A 92 -7.27 4.03 9.34
N ARG A 93 -6.88 2.75 9.35
CA ARG A 93 -7.73 1.60 9.72
C ARG A 93 -7.09 0.78 10.85
N GLU A 94 -7.89 0.00 11.57
CA GLU A 94 -7.37 -0.93 12.58
C GLU A 94 -6.59 -2.07 11.92
N CYS A 95 -5.46 -2.45 12.52
CA CYS A 95 -4.59 -3.50 11.98
C CYS A 95 -5.08 -4.90 12.41
N GLY A 96 -4.91 -5.89 11.54
CA GLY A 96 -5.18 -7.30 11.87
C GLY A 96 -6.67 -7.65 11.94
N MET A 97 -7.55 -6.73 11.52
CA MET A 97 -8.92 -7.05 11.15
C MET A 97 -8.89 -7.66 9.76
N ASP A 98 -9.63 -8.76 9.55
CA ASP A 98 -9.88 -9.26 8.21
C ASP A 98 -10.58 -8.15 7.40
N PRO A 99 -9.97 -7.63 6.31
CA PRO A 99 -10.57 -6.59 5.49
C PRO A 99 -11.97 -6.99 4.98
N CYS A 100 -12.21 -8.29 4.79
CA CYS A 100 -13.49 -8.82 4.36
C CYS A 100 -14.56 -8.82 5.46
N ALA A 101 -14.21 -8.78 6.74
CA ALA A 101 -15.17 -8.78 7.84
C ALA A 101 -16.01 -7.50 7.90
N LEU A 102 -15.48 -6.39 7.38
CA LEU A 102 -16.18 -5.10 7.27
C LEU A 102 -16.66 -4.80 5.85
N ALA A 103 -16.32 -5.66 4.89
CA ALA A 103 -16.67 -5.45 3.49
C ALA A 103 -18.15 -5.80 3.24
N ALA A 104 -18.90 -4.87 2.68
CA ALA A 104 -20.28 -5.09 2.25
C ALA A 104 -20.34 -5.82 0.89
N CYS A 105 -19.54 -6.86 0.69
CA CYS A 105 -19.55 -7.65 -0.54
C CYS A 105 -20.81 -8.52 -0.61
N PRO A 106 -21.49 -8.62 -1.76
CA PRO A 106 -22.74 -9.39 -1.86
C PRO A 106 -22.55 -10.91 -1.88
N ARG A 107 -21.38 -11.44 -2.26
CA ARG A 107 -21.12 -12.90 -2.28
C ARG A 107 -19.73 -13.27 -1.79
N THR A 108 -18.71 -12.85 -2.53
CA THR A 108 -17.34 -13.33 -2.33
C THR A 108 -16.41 -12.15 -2.13
N CYS A 109 -15.53 -12.29 -1.14
CA CYS A 109 -14.53 -11.30 -0.78
C CYS A 109 -13.17 -11.98 -0.65
N THR A 110 -12.13 -11.32 -1.12
CA THR A 110 -10.74 -11.70 -0.85
C THR A 110 -9.98 -10.50 -0.31
N SER A 111 -8.99 -10.74 0.55
CA SER A 111 -8.07 -9.71 0.99
C SER A 111 -6.86 -9.63 0.07
N SER A 112 -6.41 -8.42 -0.24
CA SER A 112 -5.15 -8.15 -0.95
C SER A 112 -4.53 -6.88 -0.36
N ASN A 113 -3.27 -6.94 0.04
CA ASN A 113 -2.53 -5.79 0.57
C ASN A 113 -3.27 -5.04 1.70
N ASP A 114 -3.77 -5.77 2.71
CA ASP A 114 -4.56 -5.25 3.84
C ASP A 114 -5.86 -4.49 3.44
N ASP A 115 -6.32 -4.63 2.19
CA ASP A 115 -7.63 -4.17 1.74
C ASP A 115 -8.50 -5.35 1.26
N PHE A 116 -9.79 -5.08 1.09
CA PHE A 116 -10.74 -6.05 0.56
C PHE A 116 -10.97 -5.83 -0.93
N ILE A 117 -11.19 -6.93 -1.63
CA ILE A 117 -11.62 -6.97 -3.03
C ILE A 117 -12.90 -7.80 -3.08
N CYS A 118 -14.01 -7.16 -3.46
CA CYS A 118 -15.24 -7.88 -3.76
C CYS A 118 -15.15 -8.53 -5.14
N MET A 119 -15.43 -9.83 -5.20
CA MET A 119 -15.54 -10.57 -6.45
C MET A 119 -16.95 -10.39 -7.00
N CYS A 120 -17.12 -9.38 -7.85
CA CYS A 120 -18.40 -9.04 -8.45
C CYS A 120 -18.75 -10.00 -9.58
N GLU A 121 -20.00 -10.45 -9.60
CA GLU A 121 -20.54 -11.16 -10.74
C GLU A 121 -21.08 -10.17 -11.76
N TRP A 122 -20.71 -10.39 -13.02
CA TRP A 122 -21.24 -9.63 -14.14
C TRP A 122 -22.78 -9.65 -14.12
N PRO A 123 -23.47 -8.51 -14.34
CA PRO A 123 -22.97 -7.22 -14.83
C PRO A 123 -22.54 -6.20 -13.77
N LYS A 124 -22.30 -6.61 -12.52
CA LYS A 124 -22.00 -5.68 -11.44
C LYS A 124 -20.50 -5.37 -11.30
N TYR A 125 -20.21 -4.17 -10.80
CA TYR A 125 -18.86 -3.66 -10.55
C TYR A 125 -18.87 -2.57 -9.47
N GLY A 126 -17.70 -2.01 -9.15
CA GLY A 126 -17.52 -1.08 -8.03
C GLY A 126 -16.80 -1.75 -6.85
N ARG A 127 -16.53 -1.00 -5.78
CA ARG A 127 -15.80 -1.56 -4.62
C ARG A 127 -16.58 -2.67 -3.92
N THR A 128 -17.91 -2.54 -3.90
CA THR A 128 -18.85 -3.42 -3.21
C THR A 128 -19.88 -4.01 -4.18
N CYS A 129 -19.60 -3.99 -5.48
CA CYS A 129 -20.51 -4.45 -6.53
C CYS A 129 -21.85 -3.68 -6.56
N GLU A 130 -21.80 -2.40 -6.19
CA GLU A 130 -22.97 -1.52 -6.08
C GLU A 130 -23.42 -0.94 -7.42
N GLN A 131 -22.55 -0.99 -8.43
CA GLN A 131 -22.83 -0.46 -9.76
C GLN A 131 -23.15 -1.59 -10.73
N GLU A 132 -23.93 -1.29 -11.76
CA GLU A 132 -24.35 -2.25 -12.78
C GLU A 132 -24.07 -1.71 -14.18
N VAL A 133 -23.46 -2.53 -15.02
CA VAL A 133 -23.15 -2.18 -16.40
C VAL A 133 -24.27 -2.65 -17.32
N THR A 134 -24.84 -1.74 -18.09
CA THR A 134 -25.80 -2.09 -19.15
C THR A 134 -25.12 -2.36 -20.49
N ARG A 135 -23.93 -1.76 -20.73
CA ARG A 135 -23.14 -1.94 -21.95
C ARG A 135 -21.65 -1.99 -21.66
N LEU A 136 -21.02 -3.11 -21.99
CA LEU A 136 -19.58 -3.31 -21.82
C LEU A 136 -18.80 -2.66 -22.96
N SER A 137 -17.99 -1.64 -22.66
CA SER A 137 -17.09 -1.00 -23.64
C SER A 137 -15.66 -1.52 -23.56
N ALA A 138 -15.18 -1.81 -22.35
CA ALA A 138 -13.88 -2.42 -22.08
C ALA A 138 -13.94 -3.21 -20.77
N MET A 139 -13.20 -4.32 -20.70
CA MET A 139 -13.08 -5.15 -19.51
C MET A 139 -11.87 -4.71 -18.68
N ARG A 140 -12.04 -4.66 -17.35
CA ARG A 140 -10.94 -4.42 -16.40
C ARG A 140 -10.70 -5.69 -15.60
N PHE A 141 -9.44 -6.11 -15.54
CA PHE A 141 -9.00 -7.25 -14.73
C PHE A 141 -8.21 -6.73 -13.53
N SER A 142 -8.45 -7.29 -12.34
CA SER A 142 -7.83 -6.86 -11.08
C SER A 142 -6.72 -7.80 -10.58
N GLY A 143 -6.25 -8.72 -11.42
CA GLY A 143 -5.35 -9.81 -11.00
C GLY A 143 -6.07 -11.00 -10.37
N HIS A 144 -7.32 -10.82 -9.93
CA HIS A 144 -8.18 -11.89 -9.39
C HIS A 144 -9.40 -12.18 -10.29
N SER A 145 -9.41 -11.69 -11.53
CA SER A 145 -10.53 -11.84 -12.46
C SER A 145 -10.11 -12.66 -13.68
N TYR A 146 -11.05 -13.43 -14.24
CA TYR A 146 -10.87 -14.17 -15.49
C TYR A 146 -12.13 -14.11 -16.34
N LEU A 147 -11.98 -14.33 -17.65
CA LEU A 147 -13.08 -14.48 -18.59
C LEU A 147 -13.09 -15.92 -19.07
N GLU A 148 -14.26 -16.56 -19.04
CA GLU A 148 -14.43 -17.93 -19.51
C GLU A 148 -15.37 -17.94 -20.71
N PHE A 149 -14.91 -18.53 -21.82
CA PHE A 149 -15.72 -18.75 -23.01
C PHE A 149 -16.27 -20.18 -22.95
N ARG A 150 -17.60 -20.32 -22.85
CA ARG A 150 -18.28 -21.63 -22.79
C ARG A 150 -19.17 -21.95 -23.99
N SER A 151 -19.41 -20.97 -24.87
CA SER A 151 -20.25 -21.18 -26.06
C SER A 151 -19.55 -22.08 -27.05
N GLU A 152 -20.25 -23.09 -27.56
CA GLU A 152 -19.75 -23.94 -28.66
C GLU A 152 -19.33 -23.10 -29.86
N GLU A 153 -20.05 -22.03 -30.19
CA GLU A 153 -19.70 -21.13 -31.30
C GLU A 153 -18.31 -20.49 -31.11
N HIS A 154 -17.99 -20.02 -29.89
CA HIS A 154 -16.68 -19.45 -29.59
C HIS A 154 -15.60 -20.54 -29.54
N MET A 155 -15.92 -21.69 -28.94
CA MET A 155 -14.97 -22.80 -28.82
C MET A 155 -14.62 -23.40 -30.18
N ASN A 156 -15.57 -23.50 -31.10
CA ASN A 156 -15.36 -23.99 -32.47
C ASN A 156 -14.37 -23.12 -33.24
N GLN A 157 -14.27 -21.82 -32.92
CA GLN A 157 -13.26 -20.94 -33.53
C GLN A 157 -11.87 -21.10 -32.91
N ILE A 158 -11.77 -21.73 -31.74
CA ILE A 158 -10.51 -21.99 -31.04
C ILE A 158 -10.00 -23.40 -31.36
N THR A 159 -10.89 -24.37 -31.55
CA THR A 159 -10.55 -25.77 -31.81
C THR A 159 -10.26 -25.99 -33.29
N GLY A 160 -8.98 -26.07 -33.64
CA GLY A 160 -8.48 -26.36 -34.99
C GLY A 160 -6.96 -26.25 -35.04
N ASP A 161 -6.38 -26.33 -36.24
CA ASP A 161 -4.92 -26.35 -36.44
C ASP A 161 -4.29 -24.95 -36.37
N THR A 162 -5.13 -23.91 -36.46
CA THR A 162 -4.72 -22.51 -36.54
C THR A 162 -5.58 -21.64 -35.62
N LEU A 163 -4.95 -20.70 -34.91
CA LEU A 163 -5.61 -19.68 -34.11
C LEU A 163 -5.10 -18.30 -34.51
N ASN A 164 -6.01 -17.39 -34.90
CA ASN A 164 -5.70 -15.98 -35.10
C ASN A 164 -6.51 -15.14 -34.11
N MET A 165 -5.81 -14.44 -33.21
CA MET A 165 -6.43 -13.68 -32.12
C MET A 165 -5.80 -12.29 -32.03
N GLU A 166 -6.65 -11.26 -32.05
CA GLU A 166 -6.24 -9.86 -31.95
C GLU A 166 -6.98 -9.17 -30.80
N MET A 167 -6.27 -8.36 -30.00
CA MET A 167 -6.88 -7.61 -28.91
C MET A 167 -6.11 -6.31 -28.64
N ASN A 168 -6.85 -5.27 -28.25
CA ASN A 168 -6.26 -4.02 -27.78
C ASN A 168 -6.10 -4.08 -26.26
N ILE A 169 -4.86 -3.95 -25.77
CA ILE A 169 -4.54 -4.00 -24.35
C ILE A 169 -4.09 -2.62 -23.89
N LYS A 170 -4.74 -2.10 -22.85
CA LYS A 170 -4.27 -0.93 -22.12
C LYS A 170 -3.66 -1.38 -20.80
N LEU A 171 -2.33 -1.32 -20.72
CA LEU A 171 -1.62 -1.55 -19.47
C LEU A 171 -1.60 -0.25 -18.67
N ASN A 172 -1.95 -0.33 -17.39
CA ASN A 172 -1.59 0.72 -16.45
C ASN A 172 -0.24 0.32 -15.85
N ASN A 173 0.61 1.31 -15.57
CA ASN A 173 1.88 1.03 -14.91
C ASN A 173 1.57 0.42 -13.53
N ILE A 174 2.01 -0.82 -13.30
CA ILE A 174 2.10 -1.39 -11.95
C ILE A 174 3.35 -0.79 -11.30
N THR A 175 3.37 0.54 -11.20
CA THR A 175 4.33 1.28 -10.39
C THR A 175 3.55 2.20 -9.48
N ASP A 176 2.71 1.57 -8.67
CA ASP A 176 2.67 1.83 -7.25
C ASP A 176 2.78 0.42 -6.63
N GLU A 177 3.99 0.11 -6.15
CA GLU A 177 4.52 -1.17 -5.62
C GLU A 177 5.47 -1.96 -6.55
N GLU A 178 6.76 -1.59 -6.36
CA GLU A 178 8.05 -2.30 -6.54
C GLU A 178 8.65 -2.61 -7.93
N GLY A 179 9.87 -2.07 -8.13
CA GLY A 179 10.93 -2.71 -8.92
C GLY A 179 11.52 -1.90 -10.08
N SER A 180 12.51 -1.04 -9.81
CA SER A 180 13.43 -0.48 -10.83
C SER A 180 14.23 -1.61 -11.52
N PRO A 181 14.75 -1.46 -12.78
CA PRO A 181 15.93 -0.62 -13.01
C PRO A 181 15.97 0.07 -14.40
N LYS A 182 16.35 1.36 -14.43
CA LYS A 182 17.05 1.99 -15.58
C LYS A 182 17.95 3.08 -14.95
N SER A 183 19.27 2.97 -14.77
CA SER A 183 20.36 2.70 -15.73
C SER A 183 20.19 3.36 -17.09
N GLN A 184 20.48 4.66 -17.15
CA GLN A 184 21.54 5.24 -17.99
C GLN A 184 21.89 6.65 -17.51
#